data_AF-A0A2D4PEE7-F1
#
_entry.id   AF-A0A2D4PEE7-F1
#
_cell.length_a   1.000
_cell.length_b   1.000
_cell.length_c   1.000
_cell.angle_alpha   90.00
_cell.angle_beta   90.00
_cell.angle_gamma   90.00
#
_symmetry.space_group_name_H-M   'P 1'
#
loop_
_entity.id
_entity.type
_entity.pdbx_description
1 polymer ?
#
loop_
_entity_poly.entity_id
_entity_poly.type
_entity_poly.pdbx_seq_one_letter_code
_entity_poly.pdbx_strand_id
1 'polypeptide(L)'
;GSEFLSKKFSDWINKHGLIHFTTSAFSAFQNGVAERRNGVLQTMVRCILEDAGLNFSYWGEAVLYSNYTLNRIWSSVIQKTPYEIMYNQKPTLAHLHVFEVTADVHIPKQLRRKGD
;
A
#
# COMPACT_ATOMS: atom_id res chain seq x y z
N GLY A 1 -2.73 -4.56 -19.15
CA GLY A 1 -2.29 -5.92 -19.52
C GLY A 1 -1.02 -5.94 -20.35
N SER A 2 -0.93 -5.15 -21.42
CA SER A 2 0.24 -5.15 -22.33
C SER A 2 1.46 -4.41 -21.78
N GLU A 3 1.31 -3.62 -20.69
CA GLU A 3 2.43 -2.91 -20.06
C GLU A 3 3.56 -3.85 -19.61
N PHE A 4 3.21 -5.05 -19.15
CA PHE A 4 4.16 -6.11 -18.74
C PHE A 4 4.72 -6.92 -19.91
N LEU A 5 4.28 -6.67 -21.15
CA LEU A 5 4.78 -7.34 -22.35
C LEU A 5 5.69 -6.42 -23.19
N SER A 6 5.93 -5.19 -22.71
CA SER A 6 6.76 -4.23 -23.43
C SER A 6 8.23 -4.65 -23.47
N LYS A 7 8.91 -4.38 -24.59
CA LYS A 7 10.35 -4.65 -24.73
C LYS A 7 11.17 -3.99 -23.61
N LYS A 8 10.81 -2.75 -23.26
CA LYS A 8 11.43 -2.00 -22.16
C LYS A 8 11.36 -2.75 -20.83
N PHE A 9 10.22 -3.39 -20.55
CA PHE A 9 10.04 -4.18 -19.33
C PHE A 9 10.83 -5.48 -19.38
N SER A 10 10.82 -6.19 -20.50
CA SER A 10 11.64 -7.40 -20.70
C SER A 10 13.13 -7.14 -20.55
N ASP A 11 13.64 -6.05 -21.14
CA ASP A 11 15.05 -5.65 -21.01
C ASP A 11 15.41 -5.33 -19.55
N TRP A 12 14.50 -4.69 -18.81
CA TRP A 12 14.68 -4.40 -17.39
C TRP A 12 14.71 -5.68 -16.54
N ILE A 13 13.81 -6.64 -16.81
CA ILE A 13 13.77 -7.95 -16.14
C ILE A 13 15.08 -8.71 -16.37
N ASN A 14 15.51 -8.81 -17.63
CA ASN A 14 16.76 -9.49 -17.99
C ASN A 14 17.97 -8.84 -17.32
N LYS A 15 18.02 -7.50 -17.26
CA LYS A 15 19.09 -6.76 -16.57
C LYS A 15 19.19 -7.10 -15.09
N HIS A 16 18.07 -7.39 -14.42
CA HIS A 16 18.05 -7.72 -12.98
C HIS A 16 18.08 -9.24 -12.72
N GLY A 17 18.24 -10.08 -13.75
CA GLY A 17 18.25 -11.53 -13.62
C GLY A 17 16.91 -12.12 -13.16
N LEU A 18 15.81 -11.40 -13.41
CA LEU A 18 14.46 -11.84 -13.02
C LEU A 18 13.86 -12.75 -14.10
N ILE A 19 13.01 -13.69 -13.68
CA ILE A 19 12.25 -14.55 -14.60
C ILE A 19 10.82 -14.01 -14.67
N HIS A 20 10.35 -13.73 -15.89
CA HIS A 20 8.98 -13.26 -16.12
C HIS A 20 8.06 -14.43 -16.49
N PHE A 21 7.03 -14.66 -15.68
CA PHE A 21 5.94 -15.58 -16.00
C PHE A 21 4.70 -14.79 -16.37
N THR A 22 4.15 -15.03 -17.56
CA THR A 22 2.89 -14.43 -18.00
C THR A 22 1.73 -15.37 -17.72
N THR A 23 0.59 -14.81 -17.33
CA THR A 23 -0.65 -15.58 -17.22
C THR A 23 -1.24 -15.84 -18.60
N SER A 24 -1.93 -16.97 -18.77
CA SER A 24 -2.64 -17.20 -20.03
C SER A 24 -3.81 -16.22 -20.15
N ALA A 25 -4.11 -15.79 -21.36
CA ALA A 25 -5.36 -15.08 -21.63
C ALA A 25 -6.53 -15.92 -21.08
N PHE A 26 -7.50 -15.26 -20.46
CA PHE A 26 -8.71 -15.86 -19.89
C PHE A 26 -8.52 -16.77 -18.65
N SER A 27 -7.32 -16.85 -18.06
CA SER A 27 -7.09 -17.55 -16.79
C SER A 27 -7.03 -16.58 -15.61
N ALA A 28 -8.18 -15.98 -15.26
CA ALA A 28 -8.29 -15.02 -14.14
C ALA A 28 -7.84 -15.63 -12.79
N PHE A 29 -7.95 -16.95 -12.63
CA PHE A 29 -7.54 -17.63 -11.40
C PHE A 29 -6.04 -17.46 -11.09
N GLN A 30 -5.17 -17.40 -12.11
CA GLN A 30 -3.73 -17.25 -11.91
C GLN A 30 -3.36 -15.90 -11.27
N ASN A 31 -4.15 -14.85 -11.50
CA ASN A 31 -3.92 -13.52 -10.94
C ASN A 31 -4.75 -13.25 -9.67
N GLY A 32 -5.61 -14.19 -9.27
CA GLY A 32 -6.61 -13.98 -8.23
C GLY A 32 -6.01 -13.61 -6.86
N VAL A 33 -4.77 -14.03 -6.56
CA VAL A 33 -4.07 -13.65 -5.32
C VAL A 33 -3.72 -12.17 -5.33
N ALA A 34 -3.14 -11.68 -6.43
CA ALA A 34 -2.77 -10.27 -6.57
C ALA A 34 -4.02 -9.38 -6.64
N GLU A 35 -5.04 -9.79 -7.39
CA GLU A 35 -6.31 -9.07 -7.50
C GLU A 35 -7.01 -8.95 -6.15
N ARG A 36 -7.08 -10.04 -5.38
CA ARG A 36 -7.66 -10.00 -4.03
C ARG A 36 -6.87 -9.08 -3.10
N ARG A 37 -5.53 -9.13 -3.16
CA ARG A 37 -4.68 -8.26 -2.33
C ARG A 37 -4.87 -6.78 -2.69
N ASN A 38 -4.93 -6.47 -3.98
CA ASN A 38 -5.19 -5.11 -4.48
C ASN A 38 -6.58 -4.62 -4.08
N GLY A 39 -7.60 -5.47 -4.15
CA GLY A 39 -8.95 -5.16 -3.70
C GLY A 39 -8.99 -4.81 -2.21
N VAL A 40 -8.39 -5.64 -1.35
CA VAL A 40 -8.31 -5.37 0.10
C VAL A 40 -7.59 -4.04 0.38
N LEU A 41 -6.49 -3.76 -0.34
CA LEU A 41 -5.74 -2.52 -0.20
C LEU A 41 -6.59 -1.31 -0.58
N GLN A 42 -7.30 -1.36 -1.72
CA GLN A 42 -8.19 -0.28 -2.15
C GLN A 42 -9.35 -0.05 -1.19
N THR A 43 -9.95 -1.12 -0.66
CA THR A 43 -10.99 -1.02 0.36
C THR A 43 -10.46 -0.33 1.61
N MET A 44 -9.27 -0.72 2.10
CA MET A 44 -8.69 -0.13 3.30
C MET A 44 -8.35 1.36 3.11
N VAL A 45 -7.80 1.73 1.96
CA VAL A 45 -7.55 3.14 1.60
C VAL A 45 -8.82 3.97 1.68
N ARG A 46 -9.90 3.45 1.09
CA ARG A 46 -11.20 4.14 1.12
C ARG A 46 -11.73 4.27 2.54
N CYS A 47 -11.70 3.20 3.32
CA CYS A 47 -12.16 3.24 4.71
C CYS A 47 -11.37 4.25 5.55
N ILE A 48 -10.04 4.31 5.39
CA ILE A 48 -9.19 5.22 6.15
C ILE A 48 -9.44 6.69 5.78
N LEU A 49 -9.63 6.98 4.49
CA LEU A 49 -9.94 8.33 4.05
C LEU A 49 -11.34 8.77 4.50
N GLU A 50 -12.32 7.87 4.44
CA GLU A 50 -13.69 8.12 4.93
C GLU A 50 -13.71 8.33 6.44
N ASP A 51 -12.98 7.51 7.21
CA ASP A 51 -12.86 7.60 8.67
C ASP A 51 -12.19 8.91 9.10
N ALA A 52 -11.09 9.30 8.44
CA ALA A 52 -10.37 10.54 8.71
C ALA A 52 -11.03 11.81 8.14
N GLY A 53 -12.14 11.67 7.39
CA GLY A 53 -12.79 12.79 6.70
C GLY A 53 -11.90 13.50 5.67
N LEU A 54 -10.92 12.79 5.10
CA LEU A 54 -9.93 13.35 4.18
C LEU A 54 -10.31 13.17 2.71
N ASN A 55 -9.90 14.13 1.87
CA ASN A 55 -10.08 14.04 0.42
C ASN A 55 -9.19 12.93 -0.17
N PHE A 56 -9.63 12.35 -1.29
CA PHE A 56 -8.84 11.43 -2.11
C PHE A 56 -7.47 11.98 -2.53
N SER A 57 -7.21 13.29 -2.46
CA SER A 57 -5.86 13.84 -2.63
C SER A 57 -4.81 13.18 -1.73
N TYR A 58 -5.19 12.64 -0.57
CA TYR A 58 -4.31 11.93 0.38
C TYR A 58 -4.22 10.41 0.14
N TRP A 59 -4.66 9.93 -1.03
CA TRP A 59 -4.69 8.49 -1.33
C TRP A 59 -3.30 7.84 -1.27
N GLY A 60 -2.22 8.57 -1.59
CA GLY A 60 -0.86 8.04 -1.56
C GLY A 60 -0.42 7.66 -0.14
N GLU A 61 -0.64 8.57 0.80
CA GLU A 61 -0.38 8.39 2.23
C GLU A 61 -1.27 7.27 2.79
N ALA A 62 -2.55 7.26 2.41
CA ALA A 62 -3.49 6.23 2.83
C ALA A 62 -3.09 4.84 2.31
N VAL A 63 -2.58 4.72 1.07
CA VAL A 63 -2.06 3.46 0.50
C VAL A 63 -0.84 2.97 1.27
N LEU A 64 0.10 3.85 1.59
CA LEU A 64 1.30 3.51 2.35
C LEU A 64 0.94 3.00 3.74
N TYR A 65 0.07 3.74 4.44
CA TYR A 65 -0.41 3.35 5.77
C TYR A 65 -1.19 2.02 5.73
N SER A 66 -2.08 1.86 4.77
CA SER A 66 -2.88 0.62 4.59
C SER A 66 -1.97 -0.58 4.34
N ASN A 67 -1.02 -0.47 3.40
CA ASN A 67 -0.08 -1.55 3.11
C ASN A 67 0.82 -1.86 4.31
N TYR A 68 1.28 -0.85 5.03
CA TYR A 68 2.10 -1.02 6.23
C TYR A 68 1.36 -1.82 7.30
N THR A 69 0.11 -1.48 7.54
CA THR A 69 -0.79 -2.10 8.51
C THR A 69 -1.14 -3.53 8.08
N LEU A 70 -1.59 -3.73 6.83
CA LEU A 70 -1.96 -5.03 6.29
C LEU A 70 -0.83 -6.06 6.29
N ASN A 71 0.42 -5.62 6.32
CA ASN A 71 1.57 -6.54 6.42
C ASN A 71 1.91 -6.90 7.87
N ARG A 72 1.35 -6.21 8.86
CA ARG A 72 1.66 -6.41 10.30
C ARG A 72 0.47 -6.88 11.13
N ILE A 73 -0.72 -6.92 10.56
CA ILE A 73 -1.87 -7.57 11.19
C ILE A 73 -1.80 -9.09 11.05
N TRP A 74 -2.43 -9.77 11.99
CA TRP A 74 -2.62 -11.21 11.95
C TRP A 74 -3.44 -11.62 10.74
N SER A 75 -3.03 -12.70 10.06
CA SER A 75 -3.83 -13.34 9.03
C SER A 75 -4.19 -14.76 9.45
N SER A 76 -5.49 -15.05 9.50
CA SER A 76 -6.04 -16.36 9.86
C SER A 76 -5.64 -17.46 8.88
N VAL A 77 -5.38 -17.11 7.62
CA VAL A 77 -4.98 -18.09 6.59
C VAL A 77 -3.58 -18.64 6.85
N ILE A 78 -2.66 -17.77 7.25
CA ILE A 78 -1.25 -18.14 7.49
C ILE A 78 -0.91 -18.35 8.97
N GLN A 79 -1.85 -18.06 9.87
CA GLN A 79 -1.67 -18.14 11.33
C GLN A 79 -0.42 -17.37 11.81
N LYS A 80 -0.11 -16.26 11.15
CA LYS A 80 1.02 -15.34 11.39
C LYS A 80 0.72 -13.97 10.76
N THR A 81 1.55 -12.98 11.02
CA THR A 81 1.60 -11.74 10.25
C THR A 81 2.44 -11.94 8.97
N PRO A 82 2.10 -11.29 7.84
CA PRO A 82 2.96 -11.32 6.65
C PRO A 82 4.39 -10.84 6.92
N TYR A 83 4.57 -9.89 7.85
CA TYR A 83 5.86 -9.41 8.31
C TYR A 83 6.69 -10.52 8.97
N GLU A 84 6.10 -11.35 9.83
CA GLU A 84 6.78 -12.51 10.41
C GLU A 84 7.18 -13.53 9.35
N ILE A 85 6.39 -13.72 8.30
CA ILE A 85 6.78 -14.64 7.22
C ILE A 85 7.98 -14.10 6.45
N MET A 86 7.98 -12.80 6.14
CA MET A 86 9.02 -12.18 5.32
C MET A 86 10.34 -12.02 6.07
N TYR A 87 10.30 -11.64 7.35
CA TYR A 87 11.49 -11.27 8.13
C TYR A 87 11.80 -12.21 9.29
N ASN A 88 10.97 -13.23 9.50
CA ASN A 88 11.09 -14.18 10.61
C ASN A 88 11.16 -13.50 12.00
N GLN A 89 10.53 -12.32 12.13
CA GLN A 89 10.51 -11.49 13.33
C GLN A 89 9.11 -10.96 13.59
N LYS A 90 8.70 -10.86 14.85
CA LYS A 90 7.42 -10.23 15.23
C LYS A 90 7.46 -8.73 14.98
N PRO A 91 6.42 -8.13 14.35
CA PRO A 91 6.39 -6.68 14.19
C PRO A 91 6.14 -5.98 15.52
N THR A 92 6.88 -4.90 15.78
CA THR A 92 6.50 -3.93 16.81
C THR A 92 5.36 -3.07 16.28
N LEU A 93 4.36 -2.78 17.13
CA LEU A 93 3.21 -1.92 16.78
C LEU A 93 3.15 -0.63 17.60
N ALA A 94 4.09 -0.43 18.53
CA ALA A 94 4.09 0.71 19.46
C ALA A 94 4.18 2.08 18.77
N HIS A 95 4.72 2.14 17.56
CA HIS A 95 4.84 3.35 16.75
C HIS A 95 3.69 3.54 15.75
N LEU A 96 2.71 2.62 15.74
CA LEU A 96 1.55 2.74 14.87
C LEU A 96 0.57 3.74 15.51
N HIS A 97 0.32 4.84 14.81
CA HIS A 97 -0.66 5.84 15.19
C HIS A 97 -1.90 5.73 14.31
N VAL A 98 -3.04 6.24 14.78
CA VAL A 98 -4.22 6.43 13.92
C VAL A 98 -3.83 7.32 12.74
N PHE A 99 -4.42 7.07 11.56
CA PHE A 99 -4.08 7.81 10.35
C PHE A 99 -4.33 9.32 10.50
N GLU A 100 -5.40 9.69 11.20
CA GLU A 100 -5.66 11.04 11.63
C GLU A 100 -4.93 11.36 12.95
N VAL A 101 -3.85 12.12 12.85
CA VAL A 101 -3.30 12.83 14.02
C VAL A 101 -3.29 14.31 13.66
N THR A 102 -3.97 15.12 14.47
CA THR A 102 -3.93 16.57 14.37
C THR A 102 -2.48 17.03 14.53
N ALA A 103 -1.88 17.55 13.46
CA ALA A 103 -0.52 18.09 13.49
C ALA A 103 -0.59 19.63 13.42
N ASP A 104 -0.03 20.30 14.41
CA ASP A 104 0.11 21.76 14.37
C ASP A 104 1.17 22.14 13.34
N VAL A 105 0.74 22.82 12.28
CA VAL A 105 1.64 23.33 11.24
C VAL A 105 2.09 24.74 11.64
N HIS A 106 3.39 24.91 11.88
CA HIS A 106 3.95 26.25 12.09
C HIS A 106 3.92 27.05 10.78
N ILE A 107 3.03 28.02 10.68
CA ILE A 107 2.99 28.97 9.57
C ILE A 107 4.00 30.11 9.86
N PRO A 108 5.08 30.25 9.06
CA PRO A 108 6.03 31.36 9.19
C PRO A 108 5.31 32.70 9.12
N LYS A 109 5.74 33.68 9.90
CA LYS A 109 5.07 35.00 10.00
C LYS A 109 4.83 35.66 8.64
N GLN A 110 5.71 35.43 7.66
CA GLN A 110 5.60 36.00 6.32
C GLN A 110 4.42 35.44 5.49
N LEU A 111 3.91 34.25 5.83
CA LEU A 111 2.83 33.56 5.11
C LEU A 111 1.47 33.65 5.83
N ARG A 112 1.41 34.29 7.01
CA ARG A 112 0.15 34.49 7.74
C ARG A 112 -0.71 35.52 7.02
N ARG A 113 -2.01 35.24 6.87
CA ARG A 113 -2.95 36.24 6.37
C ARG A 113 -3.26 37.21 7.51
N LYS A 114 -3.44 38.49 7.19
CA LYS A 114 -3.75 39.52 8.18
C LYS A 114 -5.18 39.27 8.69
N GLY A 115 -5.32 38.67 9.87
CA GLY A 115 -6.60 38.31 10.47
C GLY A 115 -6.67 36.90 11.07
N ASP A 116 -5.64 36.08 10.88
CA ASP A 116 -5.41 34.83 11.63
C ASP A 116 -4.70 35.08 12.96
#